data_AF-A0A260ZJ04-F1
#
_entry.id   AF-A0A260ZJ04-F1
#
_cell.length_a   1.000
_cell.length_b   1.000
_cell.length_c   1.000
_cell.angle_alpha   90.00
_cell.angle_beta   90.00
_cell.angle_gamma   90.00
#
_symmetry.space_group_name_H-M   'P 1'
#
loop_
_entity.id
_entity.type
_entity.pdbx_description
1 polymer ?
#
loop_
_entity_poly.entity_id
_entity_poly.type
_entity_poly.pdbx_seq_one_letter_code
_entity_poly.pdbx_strand_id
1 'polypeptide(L)'
;IMQLLKLSLVVQRELFSCMNYKEVFHFSLCSKQSFYRIKSLQLVRFSNIKFFEFMFAKNQINVTIMPKNGDPRLRFEQILSVKPEDSEWKKFIQIEMSGNVMKFRRQTAEDKLVDVYDCKSQMESIQNVIYAHICNLFGNDMEYRMLHDLFHEDLSKPIHQNIKVSRIWTQNRTVRELDEHFSSLPKQEFINICMGNMKGRLKEDSKIFESEVVDFNDTERTIVIDVLRHFNGQQATLFTEYFDLSEILQFMNGWKSNQSYQNPRGGALV
;
A
#
# COMPACT_ATOMS: atom_id res chain seq x y z
N ILE A 1 -31.65 -7.32 -5.38
CA ILE A 1 -30.26 -7.64 -5.78
C ILE A 1 -30.13 -8.93 -6.61
N MET A 2 -31.04 -9.92 -6.51
CA MET A 2 -30.94 -11.19 -7.30
C MET A 2 -31.45 -11.17 -8.76
N GLN A 3 -32.09 -10.11 -9.26
CA GLN A 3 -32.64 -10.11 -10.63
C GLN A 3 -31.58 -9.87 -11.71
N LEU A 4 -30.54 -9.06 -11.40
CA LEU A 4 -29.46 -8.75 -12.35
C LEU A 4 -28.69 -10.01 -12.77
N LEU A 5 -28.46 -10.93 -11.81
CA LEU A 5 -27.75 -12.19 -12.05
C LEU A 5 -28.55 -13.19 -12.89
N LYS A 6 -29.85 -12.95 -13.12
CA LYS A 6 -30.72 -13.76 -13.99
C LYS A 6 -30.66 -13.32 -15.46
N LEU A 7 -30.09 -12.15 -15.75
CA LEU A 7 -29.95 -11.65 -17.11
C LEU A 7 -28.91 -12.48 -17.89
N SER A 8 -28.92 -12.39 -19.22
CA SER A 8 -27.89 -13.07 -20.02
C SER A 8 -26.49 -12.54 -19.70
N LEU A 9 -25.46 -13.37 -19.91
CA LEU A 9 -24.08 -12.98 -19.63
C LEU A 9 -23.65 -11.74 -20.43
N VAL A 10 -24.17 -11.58 -21.65
CA VAL A 10 -23.92 -10.42 -22.51
C VAL A 10 -24.47 -9.15 -21.84
N VAL A 11 -25.72 -9.17 -21.37
CA VAL A 11 -26.34 -8.04 -20.69
C VAL A 11 -25.63 -7.74 -19.37
N GLN A 12 -25.24 -8.77 -18.60
CA GLN A 12 -24.48 -8.57 -17.36
C GLN A 12 -23.13 -7.90 -17.63
N ARG A 13 -22.40 -8.35 -18.67
CA ARG A 13 -21.11 -7.78 -19.04
C ARG A 13 -21.23 -6.30 -19.39
N GLU A 14 -22.24 -5.94 -20.18
CA GLU A 14 -22.51 -4.55 -20.58
C GLU A 14 -22.87 -3.67 -19.38
N LEU A 15 -23.74 -4.17 -18.49
CA LEU A 15 -24.11 -3.45 -17.26
C LEU A 15 -22.90 -3.20 -16.37
N PHE A 16 -22.04 -4.20 -16.18
CA PHE A 16 -20.83 -4.05 -15.39
C PHE A 16 -19.79 -3.12 -16.05
N SER A 17 -19.74 -3.01 -17.39
CA SER A 17 -18.89 -2.02 -18.05
C SER A 17 -19.37 -0.58 -17.88
N CYS A 18 -20.67 -0.36 -17.64
CA CYS A 18 -21.19 0.98 -17.32
C CYS A 18 -20.93 1.43 -15.88
N MET A 19 -20.63 0.50 -14.97
CA MET A 19 -20.31 0.80 -13.57
C MET A 19 -18.86 1.29 -13.42
N ASN A 20 -18.55 2.10 -12.40
CA ASN A 20 -17.16 2.41 -12.02
C ASN A 20 -16.51 1.24 -11.22
N TYR A 21 -15.22 1.33 -10.89
CA TYR A 21 -14.55 0.24 -10.18
C TYR A 21 -15.09 0.03 -8.76
N LYS A 22 -15.49 1.11 -8.07
CA LYS A 22 -16.09 1.09 -6.73
C LYS A 22 -17.43 0.37 -6.74
N GLU A 23 -18.28 0.64 -7.72
CA GLU A 23 -19.57 -0.02 -7.91
C GLU A 23 -19.41 -1.50 -8.22
N VAL A 24 -18.47 -1.85 -9.11
CA VAL A 24 -18.14 -3.24 -9.42
C VAL A 24 -17.62 -3.98 -8.18
N PHE A 25 -16.75 -3.35 -7.39
CA PHE A 25 -16.26 -3.90 -6.13
C PHE A 25 -17.39 -4.05 -5.10
N HIS A 26 -18.22 -3.04 -4.87
CA HIS A 26 -19.37 -3.15 -3.97
C HIS A 26 -20.36 -4.24 -4.42
N PHE A 27 -20.53 -4.44 -5.73
CA PHE A 27 -21.36 -5.51 -6.25
C PHE A 27 -20.75 -6.90 -5.97
N SER A 28 -19.42 -7.05 -5.98
CA SER A 28 -18.77 -8.31 -5.62
C SER A 28 -19.01 -8.71 -4.16
N LEU A 29 -19.25 -7.75 -3.27
CA LEU A 29 -19.57 -7.97 -1.86
C LEU A 29 -21.00 -8.47 -1.60
N CYS A 30 -21.89 -8.41 -2.61
CA CYS A 30 -23.30 -8.72 -2.41
C CYS A 30 -23.60 -10.22 -2.23
N SER A 31 -22.80 -11.10 -2.84
CA SER A 31 -22.93 -12.56 -2.71
C SER A 31 -21.74 -13.29 -3.34
N LYS A 32 -21.53 -14.58 -3.00
CA LYS A 32 -20.56 -15.45 -3.72
C LYS A 32 -20.83 -15.49 -5.22
N GLN A 33 -22.10 -15.54 -5.61
CA GLN A 33 -22.47 -15.58 -7.03
C GLN A 33 -22.07 -14.28 -7.74
N SER A 34 -22.35 -13.12 -7.12
CA SER A 34 -21.93 -11.81 -7.63
C SER A 34 -20.41 -11.72 -7.75
N PHE A 35 -19.68 -12.19 -6.72
CA PHE A 35 -18.22 -12.22 -6.71
C PHE A 35 -17.65 -12.97 -7.93
N TYR A 36 -18.05 -14.22 -8.15
CA TYR A 36 -17.55 -15.01 -9.27
C TYR A 36 -17.99 -14.47 -10.64
N ARG A 37 -19.17 -13.85 -10.72
CA ARG A 37 -19.64 -13.17 -11.94
C ARG A 37 -18.78 -11.95 -12.29
N ILE A 38 -18.52 -11.07 -11.32
CA ILE A 38 -17.61 -9.94 -11.52
C ILE A 38 -16.22 -10.42 -11.91
N LYS A 39 -15.67 -11.36 -11.13
CA LYS A 39 -14.33 -11.91 -11.35
C LYS A 39 -14.15 -12.45 -12.77
N SER A 40 -15.14 -13.14 -13.31
CA SER A 40 -15.07 -13.74 -14.66
C SER A 40 -15.37 -12.74 -15.79
N LEU A 41 -16.36 -11.87 -15.62
CA LEU A 41 -16.84 -10.99 -16.71
C LEU A 41 -16.01 -9.71 -16.88
N GLN A 42 -15.24 -9.31 -15.86
CA GLN A 42 -14.49 -8.05 -15.84
C GLN A 42 -12.97 -8.24 -15.98
N LEU A 43 -12.47 -9.45 -16.29
CA LEU A 43 -11.02 -9.72 -16.42
C LEU A 43 -10.30 -8.74 -17.35
N VAL A 44 -10.86 -8.46 -18.52
CA VAL A 44 -10.29 -7.52 -19.50
C VAL A 44 -10.25 -6.08 -18.96
N ARG A 45 -11.21 -5.71 -18.11
CA ARG A 45 -11.23 -4.40 -17.47
C ARG A 45 -10.24 -4.32 -16.31
N PHE A 46 -10.07 -5.42 -15.57
CA PHE A 46 -9.11 -5.50 -14.47
C PHE A 46 -7.67 -5.46 -14.97
N SER A 47 -7.38 -5.99 -16.17
CA SER A 47 -6.06 -5.83 -16.77
C SER A 47 -5.71 -4.38 -17.14
N ASN A 48 -6.67 -3.46 -17.12
CA ASN A 48 -6.42 -2.01 -17.27
C ASN A 48 -6.10 -1.29 -15.95
N ILE A 49 -6.04 -2.01 -14.83
CA ILE A 49 -5.57 -1.48 -13.56
C ILE A 49 -4.04 -1.51 -13.57
N LYS A 50 -3.41 -0.40 -13.17
CA LYS A 50 -1.96 -0.27 -13.03
C LYS A 50 -1.50 -0.86 -11.70
N PHE A 51 -2.10 -0.41 -10.61
CA PHE A 51 -1.81 -0.90 -9.26
C PHE A 51 -2.99 -0.64 -8.32
N PHE A 52 -2.98 -1.35 -7.20
CA PHE A 52 -3.79 -1.07 -6.02
C PHE A 52 -2.91 -0.41 -4.96
N GLU A 53 -3.45 0.56 -4.24
CA GLU A 53 -2.79 1.17 -3.11
C GLU A 53 -3.63 0.99 -1.85
N PHE A 54 -3.06 0.31 -0.87
CA PHE A 54 -3.61 0.14 0.46
C PHE A 54 -3.04 1.21 1.36
N MET A 55 -3.90 2.10 1.85
CA MET A 55 -3.53 3.03 2.91
C MET A 55 -4.03 2.49 4.24
N PHE A 56 -3.09 2.19 5.12
CA PHE A 56 -3.34 1.82 6.50
C PHE A 56 -3.04 3.03 7.39
N ALA A 57 -4.10 3.56 7.98
CA ALA A 57 -4.06 4.60 8.99
C ALA A 57 -4.68 4.08 10.29
N LYS A 58 -4.36 4.75 11.41
CA LYS A 58 -4.65 4.28 12.77
C LYS A 58 -6.06 3.72 12.96
N ASN A 59 -7.05 4.39 12.37
CA ASN A 59 -8.46 4.03 12.44
C ASN A 59 -9.09 4.03 11.05
N GLN A 60 -8.35 3.69 9.99
CA GLN A 60 -8.93 3.64 8.65
C GLN A 60 -8.11 2.76 7.71
N ILE A 61 -8.81 1.99 6.89
CA ILE A 61 -8.24 1.26 5.76
C ILE A 61 -8.86 1.84 4.50
N ASN A 62 -8.05 2.38 3.61
CA ASN A 62 -8.50 2.82 2.30
C ASN A 62 -7.84 1.99 1.21
N VAL A 63 -8.62 1.61 0.21
CA VAL A 63 -8.13 0.89 -0.97
C VAL A 63 -8.48 1.70 -2.19
N THR A 64 -7.45 1.98 -2.97
CA THR A 64 -7.53 2.86 -4.12
C THR A 64 -6.96 2.17 -5.35
N ILE A 65 -7.61 2.36 -6.50
CA ILE A 65 -7.17 1.86 -7.79
C ILE A 65 -6.55 3.00 -8.60
N MET A 66 -5.42 2.71 -9.24
CA MET A 66 -4.88 3.55 -10.31
C MET A 66 -5.03 2.83 -11.67
N PRO A 67 -5.80 3.37 -12.63
CA PRO A 67 -5.86 2.84 -13.99
C PRO A 67 -4.55 3.06 -14.79
N LYS A 68 -4.26 2.19 -15.77
CA LYS A 68 -3.08 2.30 -16.67
C LYS A 68 -3.02 3.59 -17.47
N ASN A 69 -4.18 4.20 -17.74
CA ASN A 69 -4.27 5.43 -18.54
C ASN A 69 -3.82 6.70 -17.81
N GLY A 70 -3.15 6.60 -16.66
CA GLY A 70 -1.85 7.24 -16.41
C GLY A 70 -1.72 8.77 -16.41
N ASP A 71 -2.77 9.54 -16.74
CA ASP A 71 -2.78 10.98 -16.51
C ASP A 71 -2.88 11.19 -14.98
N PRO A 72 -1.94 11.89 -14.33
CA PRO A 72 -2.06 12.24 -12.92
C PRO A 72 -3.30 13.12 -12.62
N ARG A 73 -3.99 13.63 -13.65
CA ARG A 73 -5.31 14.28 -13.55
C ARG A 73 -6.49 13.29 -13.64
N LEU A 74 -6.28 12.08 -14.16
CA LEU A 74 -7.24 10.98 -14.05
C LEU A 74 -7.20 10.45 -12.61
N ARG A 75 -8.32 10.57 -11.93
CA ARG A 75 -8.40 10.47 -10.48
C ARG A 75 -8.23 9.03 -10.02
N PHE A 76 -7.40 8.85 -8.99
CA PHE A 76 -7.44 7.71 -8.09
C PHE A 76 -8.90 7.37 -7.73
N GLU A 77 -9.30 6.11 -7.91
CA GLU A 77 -10.63 5.67 -7.53
C GLU A 77 -10.58 4.89 -6.22
N GLN A 78 -11.11 5.48 -5.15
CA GLN A 78 -11.26 4.79 -3.88
C GLN A 78 -12.42 3.80 -3.98
N ILE A 79 -12.10 2.50 -3.95
CA ILE A 79 -13.09 1.42 -4.04
C ILE A 79 -13.60 0.97 -2.67
N LEU A 80 -12.82 1.23 -1.61
CA LEU A 80 -13.16 0.85 -0.26
C LEU A 80 -12.54 1.84 0.73
N SER A 81 -13.33 2.25 1.70
CA SER A 81 -12.89 2.95 2.90
C SER A 81 -13.58 2.29 4.07
N VAL A 82 -12.81 1.71 4.99
CA VAL A 82 -13.29 1.06 6.20
C VAL A 82 -12.78 1.82 7.42
N LYS A 83 -13.68 2.24 8.30
CA LYS A 83 -13.36 2.80 9.60
C LYS A 83 -13.90 1.85 10.69
N PRO A 84 -13.07 1.36 11.62
CA PRO A 84 -13.55 0.68 12.81
C PRO A 84 -14.33 1.65 13.69
N GLU A 85 -15.41 1.19 14.28
CA GLU A 85 -16.13 1.94 15.30
C GLU A 85 -16.61 0.99 16.41
N ASP A 86 -16.26 1.32 17.65
CA ASP A 86 -16.84 0.68 18.83
C ASP A 86 -18.20 1.34 19.05
N SER A 87 -19.29 0.66 18.67
CA SER A 87 -20.63 1.27 18.67
C SER A 87 -21.72 0.27 19.07
N GLU A 88 -22.59 0.70 19.98
CA GLU A 88 -23.80 -0.04 20.38
C GLU A 88 -24.96 0.02 19.37
N TRP A 89 -24.77 0.68 18.22
CA TRP A 89 -25.80 0.78 17.20
C TRP A 89 -26.25 -0.60 16.73
N LYS A 90 -27.54 -0.78 16.44
CA LYS A 90 -28.12 -2.13 16.20
C LYS A 90 -28.31 -2.50 14.72
N LYS A 91 -28.03 -1.59 13.77
CA LYS A 91 -28.31 -1.80 12.34
C LYS A 91 -27.02 -1.99 11.55
N PHE A 92 -26.66 -3.25 11.34
CA PHE A 92 -25.55 -3.68 10.50
C PHE A 92 -26.03 -4.64 9.41
N ILE A 93 -25.28 -4.67 8.32
CA ILE A 93 -25.34 -5.72 7.32
C ILE A 93 -24.17 -6.67 7.51
N GLN A 94 -24.41 -7.95 7.27
CA GLN A 94 -23.33 -8.94 7.24
C GLN A 94 -22.80 -9.04 5.81
N ILE A 95 -21.48 -8.94 5.64
CA ILE A 95 -20.80 -9.11 4.36
C ILE A 95 -19.82 -10.26 4.51
N GLU A 96 -19.85 -11.20 3.56
CA GLU A 96 -18.87 -12.27 3.49
C GLU A 96 -17.70 -11.84 2.59
N MET A 97 -16.49 -11.80 3.16
CA MET A 97 -15.25 -11.50 2.46
C MET A 97 -14.26 -12.65 2.69
N SER A 98 -13.85 -13.33 1.62
CA SER A 98 -12.86 -14.43 1.68
C SER A 98 -13.22 -15.51 2.71
N GLY A 99 -14.51 -15.85 2.83
CA GLY A 99 -15.02 -16.84 3.78
C GLY A 99 -15.24 -16.33 5.21
N ASN A 100 -14.91 -15.07 5.50
CA ASN A 100 -15.13 -14.43 6.79
C ASN A 100 -16.38 -13.55 6.74
N VAL A 101 -17.23 -13.64 7.76
CA VAL A 101 -18.43 -12.82 7.87
C VAL A 101 -18.15 -11.63 8.77
N MET A 102 -18.30 -10.42 8.24
CA MET A 102 -18.00 -9.15 8.90
C MET A 102 -19.25 -8.26 8.95
N LYS A 103 -19.33 -7.34 9.92
CA LYS A 103 -20.53 -6.53 10.19
C LYS A 103 -20.31 -5.07 9.84
N PHE A 104 -20.82 -4.66 8.68
CA PHE A 104 -20.67 -3.31 8.17
C PHE A 104 -21.95 -2.46 8.32
N ARG A 105 -21.78 -1.15 8.36
CA ARG A 105 -22.81 -0.13 8.12
C ARG A 105 -22.29 0.86 7.10
N ARG A 106 -23.10 1.24 6.11
CA ARG A 106 -22.74 2.36 5.23
C ARG A 106 -22.94 3.69 5.94
N GLN A 107 -21.94 4.56 5.92
CA GLN A 107 -22.06 5.96 6.32
C GLN A 107 -22.39 6.80 5.09
N THR A 108 -23.61 7.36 5.07
CA THR A 108 -24.19 7.99 3.88
C THR A 108 -23.60 9.35 3.52
N ALA A 109 -22.90 10.03 4.43
CA ALA A 109 -22.35 11.37 4.18
C ALA A 109 -21.06 11.35 3.32
N GLU A 110 -20.33 10.23 3.26
CA GLU A 110 -19.01 10.15 2.63
C GLU A 110 -18.80 8.87 1.80
N ASP A 111 -19.86 8.09 1.54
CA ASP A 111 -19.80 6.75 0.92
C ASP A 111 -18.76 5.80 1.55
N LYS A 112 -18.46 5.99 2.83
CA LYS A 112 -17.55 5.14 3.60
C LYS A 112 -18.31 3.93 4.15
N LEU A 113 -17.67 2.75 4.13
CA LEU A 113 -18.12 1.63 4.93
C LEU A 113 -17.56 1.81 6.34
N VAL A 114 -18.43 1.76 7.33
CA VAL A 114 -18.05 1.68 8.73
C VAL A 114 -18.16 0.21 9.11
N ASP A 115 -17.09 -0.33 9.66
CA ASP A 115 -17.09 -1.70 10.15
C ASP A 115 -17.14 -1.66 11.66
N VAL A 116 -17.98 -2.50 12.26
CA VAL A 116 -18.19 -2.48 13.71
C VAL A 116 -17.55 -3.67 14.36
N TYR A 117 -16.68 -3.35 15.31
CA TYR A 117 -15.97 -4.30 16.14
C TYR A 117 -16.08 -3.94 17.60
N ASP A 118 -15.84 -4.95 18.43
CA ASP A 118 -15.83 -4.85 19.89
C ASP A 118 -14.40 -4.66 20.43
N CYS A 119 -13.39 -4.48 19.54
CA CYS A 119 -12.02 -4.18 19.96
C CYS A 119 -11.09 -3.78 18.79
N LYS A 120 -10.15 -2.85 19.04
CA LYS A 120 -8.99 -2.56 18.19
C LYS A 120 -8.14 -3.79 17.82
N SER A 121 -8.18 -4.85 18.62
CA SER A 121 -7.40 -6.08 18.40
C SER A 121 -7.79 -6.85 17.14
N GLN A 122 -8.96 -6.59 16.54
CA GLN A 122 -9.40 -7.25 15.32
C GLN A 122 -8.95 -6.53 14.04
N MET A 123 -8.28 -5.38 14.14
CA MET A 123 -7.86 -4.59 12.98
C MET A 123 -7.00 -5.38 12.01
N GLU A 124 -6.00 -6.11 12.52
CA GLU A 124 -5.11 -6.91 11.69
C GLU A 124 -5.90 -7.99 10.91
N SER A 125 -6.90 -8.60 11.55
CA SER A 125 -7.80 -9.56 10.91
C SER A 125 -8.60 -8.92 9.76
N ILE A 126 -9.17 -7.73 9.97
CA ILE A 126 -9.91 -6.97 8.94
C ILE A 126 -9.01 -6.69 7.73
N GLN A 127 -7.81 -6.16 7.99
CA GLN A 127 -6.86 -5.79 6.95
C GLN A 127 -6.49 -7.02 6.11
N ASN A 128 -6.20 -8.16 6.76
CA ASN A 128 -5.93 -9.43 6.09
C ASN A 128 -7.12 -9.92 5.25
N VAL A 129 -8.35 -9.83 5.77
CA VAL A 129 -9.56 -10.26 5.05
C VAL A 129 -9.82 -9.38 3.83
N ILE A 130 -9.70 -8.06 3.96
CA ILE A 130 -9.85 -7.10 2.87
C ILE A 130 -8.80 -7.35 1.80
N TYR A 131 -7.53 -7.48 2.19
CA TYR A 131 -6.44 -7.77 1.27
C TYR A 131 -6.68 -9.08 0.52
N ALA A 132 -7.00 -10.16 1.23
CA ALA A 132 -7.30 -11.45 0.62
C ALA A 132 -8.47 -11.36 -0.36
N HIS A 133 -9.52 -10.59 -0.03
CA HIS A 133 -10.67 -10.42 -0.92
C HIS A 133 -10.28 -9.72 -2.23
N ILE A 134 -9.47 -8.67 -2.13
CA ILE A 134 -8.98 -7.90 -3.30
C ILE A 134 -8.09 -8.78 -4.18
N CYS A 135 -7.12 -9.49 -3.59
CA CYS A 135 -6.28 -10.44 -4.31
C CYS A 135 -7.10 -11.53 -5.01
N ASN A 136 -8.11 -12.06 -4.31
CA ASN A 136 -9.00 -13.06 -4.88
C ASN A 136 -9.88 -12.52 -6.01
N LEU A 137 -10.28 -11.25 -5.98
CA LEU A 137 -11.14 -10.65 -7.00
C LEU A 137 -10.36 -10.23 -8.25
N PHE A 138 -9.22 -9.55 -8.06
CA PHE A 138 -8.47 -8.88 -9.12
C PHE A 138 -7.27 -9.68 -9.62
N GLY A 139 -6.77 -10.65 -8.84
CA GLY A 139 -5.67 -11.53 -9.21
C GLY A 139 -4.37 -11.20 -8.49
N ASN A 140 -3.59 -12.24 -8.17
CA ASN A 140 -2.34 -12.11 -7.39
C ASN A 140 -1.18 -11.48 -8.16
N ASP A 141 -1.25 -11.45 -9.50
CA ASP A 141 -0.19 -10.93 -10.38
C ASP A 141 -0.26 -9.40 -10.54
N MET A 142 -1.20 -8.74 -9.86
CA MET A 142 -1.34 -7.30 -9.86
C MET A 142 -0.29 -6.64 -8.96
N GLU A 143 0.09 -5.41 -9.28
CA GLU A 143 0.97 -4.62 -8.40
C GLU A 143 0.17 -4.10 -7.20
N TYR A 144 0.59 -4.49 -6.01
CA TYR A 144 0.03 -4.04 -4.74
C TYR A 144 1.01 -3.14 -4.02
N ARG A 145 0.57 -1.92 -3.73
CA ARG A 145 1.34 -0.89 -3.02
C ARG A 145 0.79 -0.66 -1.64
N MET A 146 1.68 -0.26 -0.75
CA MET A 146 1.38 0.05 0.62
C MET A 146 1.71 1.51 0.89
N LEU A 147 0.75 2.22 1.48
CA LEU A 147 0.87 3.57 1.98
C LEU A 147 0.73 3.53 3.50
N HIS A 148 1.82 3.81 4.20
CA HIS A 148 1.89 3.79 5.65
C HIS A 148 1.93 5.19 6.23
N ASP A 149 1.01 5.44 7.16
CA ASP A 149 1.14 6.52 8.13
C ASP A 149 1.68 5.91 9.44
N LEU A 150 2.93 6.20 9.78
CA LEU A 150 3.57 5.78 11.04
C LEU A 150 3.53 6.88 12.12
N PHE A 151 2.95 8.05 11.85
CA PHE A 151 2.88 9.16 12.81
C PHE A 151 2.11 8.79 14.08
N HIS A 152 1.08 7.95 13.96
CA HIS A 152 0.09 7.76 15.02
C HIS A 152 -0.13 6.31 15.47
N GLU A 153 0.67 5.36 14.98
CA GLU A 153 0.35 3.93 15.06
C GLU A 153 1.28 3.12 15.97
N ASP A 154 0.68 2.28 16.81
CA ASP A 154 1.31 1.16 17.52
C ASP A 154 0.74 -0.19 17.05
N LEU A 155 0.09 -0.22 15.88
CA LEU A 155 -0.65 -1.40 15.40
C LEU A 155 0.24 -2.29 14.53
N SER A 156 0.15 -3.61 14.81
CA SER A 156 0.62 -4.68 13.93
C SER A 156 -0.01 -4.51 12.55
N LYS A 157 0.83 -4.52 11.51
CA LYS A 157 0.41 -4.34 10.13
C LYS A 157 0.53 -5.66 9.40
N PRO A 158 -0.37 -5.97 8.47
CA PRO A 158 -0.36 -7.26 7.84
C PRO A 158 0.78 -7.30 6.82
N ILE A 159 1.65 -8.27 7.01
CA ILE A 159 2.78 -8.52 6.13
C ILE A 159 2.27 -9.34 4.95
N HIS A 160 2.16 -8.69 3.80
CA HIS A 160 1.67 -9.32 2.58
C HIS A 160 2.79 -9.52 1.57
N GLN A 161 3.02 -10.78 1.15
CA GLN A 161 4.15 -11.15 0.29
C GLN A 161 4.16 -10.46 -1.09
N ASN A 162 2.98 -10.09 -1.62
CA ASN A 162 2.90 -9.46 -2.94
C ASN A 162 3.06 -7.92 -2.88
N ILE A 163 3.20 -7.36 -1.68
CA ILE A 163 3.48 -5.93 -1.52
C ILE A 163 4.99 -5.73 -1.54
N LYS A 164 5.48 -5.20 -2.66
CA LYS A 164 6.89 -4.90 -2.87
C LYS A 164 7.18 -3.41 -3.00
N VAL A 165 6.15 -2.59 -2.92
CA VAL A 165 6.24 -1.13 -3.05
C VAL A 165 5.67 -0.51 -1.79
N SER A 166 6.53 0.17 -1.04
CA SER A 166 6.16 0.83 0.22
C SER A 166 6.39 2.33 0.11
N ARG A 167 5.39 3.11 0.51
CA ARG A 167 5.45 4.56 0.72
C ARG A 167 5.11 4.85 2.16
N ILE A 168 6.00 5.51 2.88
CA ILE A 168 5.89 5.71 4.32
C ILE A 168 6.00 7.19 4.64
N TRP A 169 5.08 7.71 5.43
CA TRP A 169 5.31 8.92 6.20
C TRP A 169 5.49 8.58 7.67
N THR A 170 6.54 9.13 8.28
CA THR A 170 6.87 8.87 9.69
C THR A 170 7.44 10.12 10.35
N GLN A 171 7.16 10.35 11.62
CA GLN A 171 7.79 11.44 12.37
C GLN A 171 7.84 11.12 13.86
N ASN A 172 8.83 11.70 14.55
CA ASN A 172 9.01 11.55 16.00
C ASN A 172 9.19 10.08 16.44
N ARG A 173 9.86 9.29 15.60
CA ARG A 173 10.17 7.86 15.82
C ARG A 173 11.69 7.65 15.75
N THR A 174 12.13 6.45 16.09
CA THR A 174 13.53 6.04 15.92
C THR A 174 13.74 5.38 14.57
N VAL A 175 14.94 5.54 14.02
CA VAL A 175 15.35 4.82 12.79
C VAL A 175 15.33 3.29 13.01
N ARG A 176 15.54 2.85 14.26
CA ARG A 176 15.46 1.43 14.62
C ARG A 176 14.06 0.84 14.44
N GLU A 177 13.01 1.56 14.83
CA GLU A 177 11.61 1.10 14.62
C GLU A 177 11.30 0.95 13.12
N LEU A 178 11.84 1.85 12.30
CA LEU A 178 11.71 1.77 10.84
C LEU A 178 12.43 0.53 10.28
N ASP A 179 13.65 0.26 10.76
CA ASP A 179 14.40 -0.94 10.39
C ASP A 179 13.69 -2.23 10.78
N GLU A 180 13.15 -2.29 12.00
CA GLU A 180 12.39 -3.44 12.49
C GLU A 180 11.14 -3.67 11.64
N HIS A 181 10.47 -2.59 11.22
CA HIS A 181 9.35 -2.67 10.29
C HIS A 181 9.75 -3.29 8.95
N PHE A 182 10.78 -2.76 8.27
CA PHE A 182 11.23 -3.33 6.99
C PHE A 182 11.83 -4.74 7.12
N SER A 183 12.43 -5.06 8.27
CA SER A 183 12.93 -6.40 8.58
C SER A 183 11.83 -7.44 8.54
N SER A 184 10.58 -7.06 8.88
CA SER A 184 9.42 -7.95 8.84
C SER A 184 8.82 -8.12 7.43
N LEU A 185 9.08 -7.17 6.52
CA LEU A 185 8.51 -7.17 5.18
C LEU A 185 9.27 -8.12 4.22
N PRO A 186 8.59 -8.60 3.16
CA PRO A 186 9.29 -9.22 2.03
C PRO A 186 10.25 -8.21 1.39
N LYS A 187 11.20 -8.70 0.58
CA LYS A 187 12.11 -7.83 -0.16
C LYS A 187 11.32 -6.79 -0.97
N GLN A 188 11.61 -5.51 -0.72
CA GLN A 188 10.94 -4.40 -1.39
C GLN A 188 11.67 -4.05 -2.70
N GLU A 189 10.91 -3.80 -3.76
CA GLU A 189 11.42 -3.28 -5.02
C GLU A 189 11.55 -1.75 -4.95
N PHE A 190 10.57 -1.07 -4.37
CA PHE A 190 10.58 0.39 -4.23
C PHE A 190 10.23 0.82 -2.80
N ILE A 191 11.04 1.69 -2.24
CA ILE A 191 10.81 2.29 -0.92
C ILE A 191 10.84 3.81 -1.07
N ASN A 192 9.72 4.47 -0.75
CA ASN A 192 9.68 5.92 -0.56
C ASN A 192 9.40 6.22 0.91
N ILE A 193 10.20 7.09 1.51
CA ILE A 193 10.04 7.49 2.90
C ILE A 193 10.14 9.00 3.02
N CYS A 194 9.09 9.60 3.55
CA CYS A 194 9.09 10.98 4.00
C CYS A 194 9.15 10.98 5.52
N MET A 195 10.22 11.54 6.08
CA MET A 195 10.48 11.50 7.51
C MET A 195 10.74 12.89 8.09
N GLY A 196 10.40 13.07 9.37
CA GLY A 196 10.80 14.24 10.15
C GLY A 196 11.09 13.88 11.61
N ASN A 197 11.93 14.63 12.31
CA ASN A 197 12.21 14.41 13.74
C ASN A 197 12.58 12.95 14.07
N MET A 198 13.37 12.30 13.23
CA MET A 198 13.81 10.92 13.44
C MET A 198 15.15 10.91 14.19
N LYS A 199 15.41 9.88 15.00
CA LYS A 199 16.69 9.73 15.71
C LYS A 199 17.30 8.34 15.52
N GLY A 200 18.62 8.30 15.37
CA GLY A 200 19.40 7.07 15.26
C GLY A 200 20.00 6.87 13.87
N ARG A 201 20.40 5.63 13.60
CA ARG A 201 21.04 5.17 12.37
C ARG A 201 20.41 3.85 11.94
N LEU A 202 20.48 3.54 10.66
CA LEU A 202 20.12 2.22 10.17
C LEU A 202 21.16 1.19 10.64
N LYS A 203 20.73 -0.04 10.86
CA LYS A 203 21.62 -1.18 11.08
C LYS A 203 22.41 -1.47 9.80
N GLU A 204 23.63 -1.96 9.93
CA GLU A 204 24.49 -2.31 8.80
C GLU A 204 23.85 -3.36 7.87
N ASP A 205 23.02 -4.24 8.42
CA ASP A 205 22.28 -5.29 7.72
C ASP A 205 20.82 -4.91 7.41
N SER A 206 20.50 -3.60 7.36
CA SER A 206 19.14 -3.14 7.06
C SER A 206 18.67 -3.63 5.69
N LYS A 207 17.48 -4.26 5.66
CA LYS A 207 16.81 -4.68 4.42
C LYS A 207 16.46 -3.52 3.49
N ILE A 208 16.49 -2.28 3.97
CA ILE A 208 16.31 -1.10 3.13
C ILE A 208 17.40 -1.04 2.05
N PHE A 209 18.64 -1.42 2.40
CA PHE A 209 19.77 -1.36 1.47
C PHE A 209 19.67 -2.34 0.32
N GLU A 210 18.89 -3.41 0.49
CA GLU A 210 18.67 -4.46 -0.51
C GLU A 210 17.58 -4.13 -1.54
N SER A 211 16.86 -3.01 -1.34
CA SER A 211 15.79 -2.60 -2.25
C SER A 211 16.34 -2.14 -3.60
N GLU A 212 15.53 -2.24 -4.66
CA GLU A 212 16.00 -1.82 -5.99
C GLU A 212 16.03 -0.30 -6.11
N VAL A 213 15.03 0.37 -5.55
CA VAL A 213 14.91 1.83 -5.62
C VAL A 213 14.53 2.40 -4.26
N VAL A 214 15.26 3.43 -3.84
CA VAL A 214 14.94 4.24 -2.66
C VAL A 214 14.70 5.69 -3.02
N ASP A 215 13.73 6.32 -2.37
CA ASP A 215 13.40 7.73 -2.48
C ASP A 215 13.12 8.31 -1.08
N PHE A 216 14.11 8.99 -0.50
CA PHE A 216 14.04 9.49 0.86
C PHE A 216 13.99 11.00 0.92
N ASN A 217 13.02 11.51 1.67
CA ASN A 217 12.96 12.88 2.12
C ASN A 217 13.24 12.90 3.63
N ASP A 218 14.51 13.18 3.97
CA ASP A 218 15.06 13.17 5.32
C ASP A 218 15.61 14.56 5.67
N THR A 219 14.78 15.37 6.31
CA THR A 219 15.13 16.75 6.67
C THR A 219 16.18 16.86 7.78
N GLU A 220 16.60 15.75 8.43
CA GLU A 220 17.49 15.78 9.61
C GLU A 220 18.77 14.95 9.43
N ARG A 221 18.98 14.37 8.24
CA ARG A 221 20.19 13.64 7.88
C ARG A 221 20.44 12.38 8.72
N THR A 222 19.36 11.73 9.18
CA THR A 222 19.49 10.51 9.97
C THR A 222 19.85 9.30 9.12
N ILE A 223 19.25 9.17 7.94
CA ILE A 223 19.28 7.95 7.13
C ILE A 223 20.09 8.14 5.84
N VAL A 224 20.14 9.34 5.26
CA VAL A 224 20.81 9.61 3.98
C VAL A 224 22.25 9.07 3.93
N ILE A 225 23.01 9.27 4.99
CA ILE A 225 24.42 8.85 5.04
C ILE A 225 24.56 7.33 5.12
N ASP A 226 23.65 6.65 5.82
CA ASP A 226 23.66 5.19 5.88
C ASP A 226 23.35 4.60 4.51
N VAL A 227 22.41 5.19 3.77
CA VAL A 227 22.09 4.79 2.38
C VAL A 227 23.28 5.02 1.46
N LEU A 228 23.92 6.19 1.48
CA LEU A 228 25.12 6.45 0.66
C LEU A 228 26.24 5.44 0.94
N ARG A 229 26.38 4.97 2.17
CA ARG A 229 27.42 4.01 2.54
C ARG A 229 27.10 2.57 2.12
N HIS A 230 25.85 2.12 2.28
CA HIS A 230 25.52 0.70 2.25
C HIS A 230 24.54 0.28 1.14
N PHE A 231 23.86 1.23 0.49
CA PHE A 231 22.86 0.90 -0.54
C PHE A 231 23.50 0.22 -1.74
N ASN A 232 22.92 -0.92 -2.14
CA ASN A 232 23.41 -1.74 -3.25
C ASN A 232 22.38 -1.91 -4.38
N GLY A 233 21.29 -1.13 -4.34
CA GLY A 233 20.24 -1.15 -5.35
C GLY A 233 20.58 -0.38 -6.63
N GLN A 234 19.56 -0.18 -7.47
CA GLN A 234 19.68 0.41 -8.80
C GLN A 234 19.61 1.93 -8.79
N GLN A 235 18.73 2.52 -7.96
CA GLN A 235 18.51 3.96 -7.91
C GLN A 235 18.27 4.45 -6.48
N ALA A 236 18.90 5.57 -6.12
CA ALA A 236 18.64 6.27 -4.88
C ALA A 236 18.37 7.76 -5.18
N THR A 237 17.22 8.25 -4.74
CA THR A 237 16.88 9.69 -4.73
C THR A 237 16.84 10.14 -3.28
N LEU A 238 17.64 11.16 -2.93
CA LEU A 238 17.87 11.54 -1.54
C LEU A 238 17.72 13.05 -1.40
N PHE A 239 16.74 13.48 -0.61
CA PHE A 239 16.55 14.86 -0.21
C PHE A 239 16.91 15.01 1.27
N THR A 240 17.75 16.00 1.57
CA THR A 240 18.05 16.41 2.94
C THR A 240 18.35 17.89 3.03
N GLU A 241 17.94 18.53 4.13
CA GLU A 241 18.22 19.95 4.38
C GLU A 241 19.61 20.19 4.98
N TYR A 242 20.23 19.15 5.55
CA TYR A 242 21.55 19.23 6.19
C TYR A 242 22.50 18.21 5.56
N PHE A 243 23.62 18.68 5.02
CA PHE A 243 24.70 17.80 4.57
C PHE A 243 26.06 18.33 5.02
N ASP A 244 26.98 17.41 5.28
CA ASP A 244 28.41 17.71 5.42
C ASP A 244 29.05 17.27 4.11
N LEU A 245 29.59 18.27 3.42
CA LEU A 245 30.24 18.12 2.14
C LEU A 245 31.37 17.07 2.20
N SER A 246 32.03 16.92 3.35
CA SER A 246 33.12 15.95 3.52
C SER A 246 32.66 14.50 3.27
N GLU A 247 31.48 14.11 3.76
CA GLU A 247 30.95 12.75 3.59
C GLU A 247 30.48 12.50 2.15
N ILE A 248 29.89 13.52 1.50
CA ILE A 248 29.54 13.44 0.07
C ILE A 248 30.81 13.33 -0.78
N LEU A 249 31.83 14.13 -0.48
CA LEU A 249 33.12 14.05 -1.18
C LEU A 249 33.77 12.68 -1.00
N GLN A 250 33.73 12.11 0.21
CA GLN A 250 34.25 10.77 0.46
C GLN A 250 33.49 9.71 -0.34
N PHE A 251 32.15 9.78 -0.34
CA PHE A 251 31.31 8.92 -1.17
C PHE A 251 31.65 9.05 -2.66
N MET A 252 31.67 10.28 -3.20
CA MET A 252 31.97 10.53 -4.61
C MET A 252 33.38 10.06 -4.99
N ASN A 253 34.36 10.23 -4.11
CA ASN A 253 35.74 9.78 -4.35
C ASN A 253 35.81 8.25 -4.38
N GLY A 254 35.16 7.55 -3.44
CA GLY A 254 35.08 6.09 -3.41
C GLY A 254 34.30 5.51 -4.60
N TRP A 255 33.27 6.23 -5.06
CA TRP A 255 32.50 5.89 -6.25
C TRP A 255 33.33 6.05 -7.54
N LYS A 256 34.00 7.20 -7.70
CA LYS A 256 34.89 7.45 -8.86
C LYS A 256 36.07 6.47 -8.93
N SER A 257 36.61 6.05 -7.79
CA SER A 257 37.76 5.15 -7.73
C SER A 257 37.39 3.68 -7.88
N ASN A 258 36.09 3.34 -7.97
CA ASN A 258 35.59 1.96 -8.01
C ASN A 258 36.05 1.11 -6.81
N GLN A 259 36.51 1.75 -5.72
CA GLN A 259 37.07 1.08 -4.55
C GLN A 259 36.00 0.62 -3.55
N SER A 260 34.79 1.16 -3.64
CA SER A 260 33.76 0.97 -2.62
C SER A 260 32.43 0.45 -3.16
N TYR A 261 32.21 0.45 -4.48
CA TYR A 261 30.90 0.14 -5.07
C TYR A 261 31.09 -0.68 -6.35
N GLN A 262 30.64 -1.93 -6.37
CA GLN A 262 30.62 -2.73 -7.58
C GLN A 262 29.54 -2.19 -8.52
N ASN A 263 29.95 -1.31 -9.44
CA ASN A 263 29.32 -1.05 -10.74
C ASN A 263 27.78 -0.89 -10.70
N PRO A 264 27.22 0.28 -10.32
CA PRO A 264 25.84 0.56 -10.67
C PRO A 264 25.80 0.65 -12.19
N ARG A 265 25.08 -0.27 -12.84
CA ARG A 265 24.76 -0.12 -14.26
C ARG A 265 23.91 1.15 -14.42
N GLY A 266 24.56 2.29 -14.66
CA GLY A 266 23.95 3.49 -15.22
C GLY A 266 22.83 4.16 -14.40
N GLY A 267 22.78 4.01 -13.08
CA GLY A 267 21.87 4.79 -12.23
C GLY A 267 22.45 6.15 -11.92
N ALA A 268 21.85 7.23 -12.43
CA ALA A 268 22.19 8.58 -11.98
C ALA A 268 21.65 8.78 -10.55
N LEU A 269 22.52 9.21 -9.62
CA LEU A 269 22.06 9.95 -8.46
C LEU A 269 21.55 11.30 -8.97
N VAL A 270 20.27 11.58 -8.78
CA VAL A 270 19.63 12.87 -9.07
C VAL A 270 19.13 13.43 -7.75
#